data_AF-A0A915KUI9-F1
#
_entry.id   AF-A0A915KUI9-F1
#
_cell.length_a   1.000
_cell.length_b   1.000
_cell.length_c   1.000
_cell.angle_alpha   90.00
_cell.angle_beta   90.00
_cell.angle_gamma   90.00
#
_symmetry.space_group_name_H-M   'P 1'
#
loop_
_entity.id
_entity.type
_entity.pdbx_description
1 polymer ?
#
loop_
_entity_poly.entity_id
_entity_poly.type
_entity_poly.pdbx_seq_one_letter_code
_entity_poly.pdbx_strand_id
1 'polypeptide(L)'
;MTILLPKVKNGLQNVLRGMNGPKLLTLVESVSSKAVIIELPKFKMENSFNLNDALLKLGLSEAFSDNADFSKMTGTHMFVSRICYTYLDSFDSPIFQMLFFLKELK
;
A
#
# COMPACT_ATOMS: atom_id res chain seq x y z
N MET A 1 -2.53 -5.38 -9.98
CA MET A 1 -3.11 -5.48 -8.62
C MET A 1 -2.96 -6.93 -8.16
N THR A 2 -2.39 -7.15 -6.98
CA THR A 2 -2.23 -8.49 -6.39
C THR A 2 -2.93 -8.51 -5.03
N ILE A 3 -3.74 -9.54 -4.77
CA ILE A 3 -4.48 -9.66 -3.50
C ILE A 3 -3.81 -10.74 -2.66
N LEU A 4 -3.32 -10.36 -1.48
CA LEU A 4 -2.77 -11.28 -0.48
C LEU A 4 -3.86 -11.65 0.52
N LEU A 5 -4.37 -12.88 0.44
CA LEU A 5 -5.38 -13.41 1.36
C LEU A 5 -4.74 -14.34 2.40
N PRO A 6 -4.73 -13.97 3.70
CA PRO A 6 -4.27 -14.87 4.75
C PRO A 6 -5.10 -16.15 4.81
N LYS A 7 -4.44 -17.31 4.93
CA LYS A 7 -5.13 -18.62 5.05
C LYS A 7 -5.94 -18.76 6.35
N VAL A 8 -5.53 -18.04 7.40
CA VAL A 8 -6.18 -18.07 8.71
C VAL A 8 -6.96 -16.78 8.92
N LYS A 9 -8.21 -16.90 9.39
CA LYS A 9 -9.05 -15.76 9.74
C LYS A 9 -8.33 -14.88 10.76
N ASN A 10 -8.37 -13.56 10.55
CA ASN A 10 -7.65 -12.55 11.36
C ASN A 10 -6.11 -12.72 11.39
N GLY A 11 -5.54 -13.50 10.47
CA GLY A 11 -4.09 -13.77 10.40
C GLY A 11 -3.24 -12.67 9.75
N LEU A 12 -3.83 -11.55 9.33
CA LEU A 12 -3.13 -10.51 8.56
C LEU A 12 -1.91 -9.95 9.30
N GLN A 13 -2.03 -9.67 10.60
CA GLN A 13 -0.93 -9.13 11.40
C GLN A 13 0.29 -10.06 11.41
N ASN A 14 0.06 -11.38 11.48
CA ASN A 14 1.13 -12.37 11.48
C ASN A 14 1.84 -12.44 10.12
N VAL A 15 1.06 -12.34 9.04
CA VAL A 15 1.59 -12.27 7.67
C VAL A 15 2.47 -11.04 7.52
N LEU A 16 1.99 -9.86 7.95
CA LEU A 16 2.72 -8.59 7.82
C LEU A 16 4.04 -8.58 8.60
N ARG A 17 4.05 -9.08 9.85
CA ARG A 17 5.27 -9.15 10.67
C ARG A 17 6.37 -10.01 10.07
N GLY A 18 6.00 -11.07 9.35
CA GLY A 18 6.95 -11.98 8.69
C GLY A 18 7.32 -11.55 7.27
N MET A 19 6.69 -10.51 6.73
CA MET A 19 6.82 -10.07 5.35
C MET A 19 7.97 -9.09 5.17
N ASN A 20 8.65 -9.20 4.04
CA ASN A 20 9.66 -8.26 3.60
C ASN A 20 9.68 -8.21 2.07
N GLY A 21 10.46 -7.29 1.49
CA GLY A 21 10.54 -7.10 0.04
C GLY A 21 10.82 -8.40 -0.74
N PRO A 22 11.89 -9.15 -0.43
CA PRO A 22 12.22 -10.39 -1.13
C PRO A 22 11.12 -11.44 -1.03
N LYS A 23 10.54 -11.68 0.15
CA LYS A 23 9.46 -12.66 0.32
C LYS A 23 8.22 -12.28 -0.48
N LEU A 24 7.87 -11.00 -0.50
CA LEU A 24 6.74 -10.51 -1.27
C LEU A 24 6.98 -10.71 -2.77
N LEU A 25 8.18 -10.39 -3.25
CA LEU A 25 8.55 -10.58 -4.66
C LEU A 25 8.46 -12.06 -5.06
N THR A 26 9.04 -12.97 -4.26
CA THR A 26 8.95 -14.41 -4.51
C THR A 26 7.50 -14.91 -4.52
N LEU A 27 6.64 -14.41 -3.63
CA LEU A 27 5.21 -14.75 -3.64
C LEU A 27 4.54 -14.32 -4.93
N VAL A 28 4.80 -13.09 -5.40
CA VAL A 28 4.24 -12.57 -6.65
C VAL A 28 4.76 -13.35 -7.86
N GLU A 29 6.03 -13.76 -7.88
CA GLU A 29 6.61 -14.54 -8.98
C GLU A 29 6.12 -15.99 -9.00
N SER A 30 5.79 -16.56 -7.83
CA SER A 30 5.35 -17.97 -7.70
C SER A 30 3.91 -18.24 -8.11
N VAL A 31 3.15 -17.22 -8.51
CA VAL A 31 1.73 -17.37 -8.89
C VAL A 31 1.58 -18.13 -10.21
N SER A 32 0.58 -18.99 -10.27
CA SER A 32 0.22 -19.76 -11.48
C SER A 32 -1.21 -19.45 -11.91
N SER A 33 -1.47 -19.46 -13.21
CA SER A 33 -2.83 -19.29 -13.73
C SER A 33 -3.73 -20.46 -13.31
N LYS A 34 -4.88 -20.14 -12.71
CA LYS A 34 -5.89 -21.13 -12.27
C LYS A 34 -7.28 -20.51 -12.30
N ALA A 35 -8.28 -21.27 -12.76
CA ALA A 35 -9.68 -20.87 -12.63
C ALA A 35 -10.09 -20.89 -11.15
N VAL A 36 -10.55 -19.74 -10.64
CA VAL A 36 -10.97 -19.57 -9.24
C VAL A 36 -12.26 -18.74 -9.19
N ILE A 37 -13.13 -19.07 -8.24
CA ILE A 37 -14.29 -18.23 -7.89
C ILE A 37 -13.79 -17.25 -6.83
N ILE A 38 -13.98 -15.96 -7.08
CA ILE A 38 -13.53 -14.88 -6.20
C ILE A 38 -14.77 -14.14 -5.69
N GLU A 39 -14.82 -13.92 -4.39
CA GLU A 39 -15.77 -13.01 -3.74
C GLU A 39 -14.98 -11.91 -3.04
N LEU A 40 -15.17 -10.67 -3.49
CA LEU A 40 -14.46 -9.51 -2.93
C LEU A 40 -15.47 -8.43 -2.55
N PRO A 41 -15.42 -7.89 -1.32
CA PRO A 41 -16.31 -6.82 -0.91
C PRO A 41 -15.97 -5.52 -1.66
N LYS A 42 -16.99 -4.70 -1.90
CA LYS A 42 -16.78 -3.32 -2.35
C LYS A 42 -16.22 -2.50 -1.19
N PHE A 43 -15.21 -1.68 -1.46
CA PHE A 43 -14.66 -0.79 -0.46
C PHE A 43 -14.19 0.52 -1.08
N LYS A 44 -14.21 1.56 -0.24
CA LYS A 44 -13.65 2.87 -0.52
C LYS A 44 -12.80 3.27 0.69
N MET A 45 -11.60 3.77 0.43
CA MET A 45 -10.67 4.24 1.45
C MET A 45 -10.21 5.65 1.09
N GLU A 46 -10.31 6.54 2.06
CA GLU A 46 -9.79 7.90 1.97
C GLU A 46 -8.92 8.13 3.20
N ASN A 47 -7.62 8.31 2.98
CA ASN A 47 -6.68 8.43 4.09
C ASN A 47 -5.66 9.53 3.81
N SER A 48 -5.35 10.28 4.87
CA SER A 48 -4.25 11.23 4.93
C SER A 48 -3.29 10.82 6.04
N PHE A 49 -2.00 10.75 5.71
CA PHE A 49 -0.93 10.37 6.62
C PHE A 49 0.03 11.52 6.82
N ASN A 50 0.45 11.72 8.06
CA ASN A 50 1.67 12.45 8.38
C ASN A 50 2.82 11.43 8.43
N LEU A 51 3.78 11.56 7.52
CA LEU A 51 4.87 10.60 7.36
C LEU A 51 6.07 10.91 8.26
N ASN A 52 6.06 12.02 9.01
CA ASN A 52 7.20 12.43 9.82
C ASN A 52 7.69 11.30 10.74
N ASP A 53 6.82 10.72 11.56
CA ASP A 53 7.21 9.67 12.52
C ASP A 53 7.77 8.43 11.84
N ALA A 54 7.23 8.07 10.68
CA ALA A 54 7.71 6.92 9.92
C ALA A 54 9.11 7.19 9.35
N LEU A 55 9.33 8.38 8.79
CA LEU A 55 10.61 8.77 8.19
C LEU A 55 11.70 8.99 9.24
N LEU A 56 11.34 9.54 10.41
CA LEU A 56 12.23 9.62 11.57
C LEU A 56 12.72 8.23 12.01
N LYS A 57 11.80 7.26 12.11
CA LYS A 57 12.13 5.86 12.44
C LYS A 57 12.99 5.17 11.38
N LEU A 58 12.92 5.64 10.12
CA LEU A 58 13.74 5.16 9.02
C LEU A 58 15.12 5.85 8.96
N GLY A 59 15.41 6.81 9.84
CA GLY A 59 16.70 7.48 9.96
C GLY A 59 16.77 8.85 9.29
N LEU A 60 15.67 9.35 8.72
CA LEU A 60 15.62 10.70 8.17
C LEU A 60 15.34 11.72 9.28
N SER A 61 16.25 11.88 10.23
CA SER A 61 16.07 12.79 11.38
C SER A 61 16.54 14.22 11.13
N GLU A 62 17.69 14.38 10.47
CA GLU A 62 18.31 15.70 10.26
C GLU A 62 17.41 16.64 9.46
N ALA A 63 16.73 16.11 8.44
CA ALA A 63 15.85 16.89 7.56
C ALA A 63 14.69 17.59 8.30
N PHE A 64 14.28 17.08 9.47
CA PHE A 64 13.20 17.66 10.29
C PHE A 64 13.72 18.46 11.50
N SER A 65 15.02 18.73 11.56
CA SER A 65 15.68 19.40 12.69
C SER A 65 16.35 20.70 12.26
N ASP A 66 16.72 21.54 13.22
CA ASP A 66 17.49 22.77 12.99
C ASP A 66 18.92 22.48 12.47
N ASN A 67 19.35 21.23 12.41
CA ASN A 67 20.61 20.83 11.78
C ASN A 67 20.46 20.53 10.28
N ALA A 68 19.25 20.68 9.73
CA ALA A 68 19.01 20.43 8.31
C ALA A 68 19.86 21.35 7.42
N ASP A 69 20.57 20.76 6.47
CA ASP A 69 21.33 21.49 5.46
C ASP A 69 20.60 21.48 4.12
N PHE A 70 19.83 22.54 3.87
CA PHE A 70 19.22 22.85 2.57
C PHE A 70 19.90 24.02 1.85
N SER A 71 21.19 24.28 2.15
CA SER A 71 21.96 25.41 1.58
C SER A 71 22.06 25.40 0.05
N LYS A 72 21.97 24.22 -0.56
CA LYS A 72 21.94 24.06 -2.03
C LYS A 72 20.61 24.47 -2.67
N MET A 73 19.56 24.68 -1.87
CA MET A 73 18.24 25.12 -2.34
C MET A 73 18.00 26.61 -2.03
N THR A 74 18.50 27.11 -0.90
CA THR A 74 18.32 28.51 -0.47
C THR A 74 19.50 28.95 0.40
N GLY A 75 19.78 30.26 0.44
CA GLY A 75 20.73 30.85 1.38
C GLY A 75 20.19 31.06 2.80
N THR A 76 18.90 30.75 3.04
CA THR A 76 18.26 30.87 4.36
C THR A 76 18.19 29.52 5.06
N HIS A 77 18.35 29.50 6.38
CA HIS A 77 18.17 28.29 7.16
C HIS A 77 16.70 27.81 7.10
N MET A 78 16.48 26.54 6.76
CA MET A 78 15.16 25.90 6.66
C MET A 78 15.27 24.43 7.07
N PHE A 79 14.13 23.84 7.42
CA PHE A 79 13.97 22.41 7.68
C PHE A 79 12.59 21.92 7.21
N VAL A 80 12.41 20.61 7.09
CA VAL A 80 11.12 20.00 6.73
C VAL A 80 10.22 19.97 7.96
N SER A 81 9.09 20.69 7.92
CA SER A 81 8.13 20.69 9.03
C SER A 81 7.18 19.50 8.97
N ARG A 82 6.66 19.15 7.79
CA ARG A 82 5.73 18.04 7.61
C ARG A 82 5.76 17.46 6.21
N ILE A 83 5.66 16.14 6.13
CA ILE A 83 5.40 15.42 4.88
C ILE A 83 4.02 14.79 4.97
N CYS A 84 3.09 15.31 4.16
CA CYS A 84 1.72 14.84 4.08
C CYS A 84 1.56 13.95 2.84
N TYR A 85 0.91 12.80 3.02
CA TYR A 85 0.54 11.91 1.93
C TYR A 85 -0.95 11.58 2.02
N THR A 86 -1.69 11.88 0.96
CA THR A 86 -3.12 11.56 0.86
C THR A 86 -3.34 10.64 -0.31
N TYR A 87 -4.16 9.61 -0.13
CA TYR A 87 -4.62 8.78 -1.23
C TYR A 87 -6.10 8.42 -1.11
N LEU A 88 -6.70 8.17 -2.27
CA LEU A 88 -8.08 7.79 -2.45
C LEU A 88 -8.08 6.50 -3.28
N ASP A 89 -8.59 5.42 -2.70
CA ASP A 89 -8.74 4.14 -3.39
C ASP A 89 -10.20 3.69 -3.32
N SER A 90 -10.73 3.28 -4.47
CA SER A 90 -12.07 2.71 -4.59
C SER A 90 -12.00 1.44 -5.42
N PHE A 91 -12.47 0.33 -4.87
CA PHE A 91 -12.65 -0.90 -5.63
C PHE A 91 -14.14 -1.18 -5.82
N ASP A 92 -14.64 -0.80 -6.99
CA ASP A 92 -15.92 -1.26 -7.49
C ASP A 92 -15.74 -2.62 -8.14
N SER A 93 -16.19 -3.67 -7.46
CA SER A 93 -16.01 -5.04 -7.91
C SER A 93 -16.66 -5.29 -9.29
N PRO A 94 -15.89 -5.69 -10.32
CA PRO A 94 -16.41 -6.05 -11.63
C PRO A 94 -17.00 -7.47 -11.66
N ILE A 95 -17.11 -8.16 -10.51
CA ILE A 95 -17.67 -9.53 -10.44
C ILE A 95 -19.11 -9.57 -11.01
N PHE A 96 -19.85 -8.46 -10.96
CA PHE A 96 -21.14 -8.33 -11.62
C PHE A 96 -21.06 -8.36 -13.16
N GLN A 97 -20.00 -7.83 -13.77
CA GLN A 97 -19.82 -7.87 -15.24
C GLN A 97 -19.36 -9.25 -15.73
N MET A 98 -18.56 -9.99 -14.96
CA MET A 98 -18.11 -11.33 -15.36
C MET A 98 -19.24 -12.37 -15.30
N LEU A 99 -20.14 -12.27 -14.31
CA LEU A 99 -21.37 -13.07 -14.26
C LEU A 99 -22.37 -12.68 -15.36
N PHE A 100 -22.40 -11.42 -15.78
CA PHE A 100 -23.21 -10.98 -16.93
C PHE A 100 -22.68 -11.59 -18.24
N PHE A 101 -21.36 -11.60 -18.44
CA PHE A 101 -20.74 -12.20 -19.63
C PHE A 101 -20.95 -13.71 -19.74
N LEU A 102 -20.99 -14.43 -18.61
CA LEU A 102 -21.28 -15.87 -18.60
C LEU A 102 -22.78 -16.19 -18.78
N LYS A 103 -23.68 -15.21 -18.62
CA LYS A 103 -25.12 -15.38 -18.87
C LYS A 103 -25.53 -15.14 -20.33
N GLU A 104 -24.78 -14.34 -21.07
CA GLU A 104 -24.99 -14.04 -22.50
C GLU A 104 -24.38 -15.09 -23.45
N LEU A 105 -23.64 -16.07 -22.92
CA LEU A 105 -23.05 -17.19 -23.68
C LEU A 105 -23.90 -18.48 -23.67
N LYS A 106 -25.22 -18.36 -23.45
CA LYS A 106 -26.20 -19.43 -23.63
C LYS A 106 -27.28 -18.98 -24.61
#